data_AF-A0A8X6VIB5-F1
#
_entry.id   AF-A0A8X6VIB5-F1
#
_cell.length_a   1.000
_cell.length_b   1.000
_cell.length_c   1.000
_cell.angle_alpha   90.00
_cell.angle_beta   90.00
_cell.angle_gamma   90.00
#
_symmetry.space_group_name_H-M   'P 1'
#
loop_
_entity.id
_entity.type
_entity.pdbx_description
1 polymer ?
#
loop_
_entity_poly.entity_id
_entity_poly.type
_entity_poly.pdbx_seq_one_letter_code
_entity_poly.pdbx_strand_id
1 'polypeptide(L)'
;MPDQIDQIISAEIPDKHIDPNLFDVVTKNMIHGPCGAFNNNSPSMSDGKCTKRYPIKLVSDTITGNDGYPLYRRLSVEDGGKSVVLKVRNIDIEVENRWIVPYSPLLSKHTLMLSIAIQ
;
A
#
# COMPACT_ATOMS: atom_id res chain seq x y z
N MET A 1 -15.10 -1.74 15.89
CA MET A 1 -15.66 -1.19 14.64
C MET A 1 -14.54 -1.01 13.64
N PRO A 2 -14.77 -1.20 12.32
CA PRO A 2 -13.76 -1.01 11.28
C PRO A 2 -12.99 0.32 11.43
N ASP A 3 -13.67 1.39 11.81
CA ASP A 3 -13.08 2.73 12.03
C ASP A 3 -11.97 2.77 13.08
N GLN A 4 -11.98 1.86 14.07
CA GLN A 4 -10.91 1.78 15.06
C GLN A 4 -9.65 1.09 14.49
N ILE A 5 -9.83 0.19 13.53
CA ILE A 5 -8.71 -0.45 12.82
C ILE A 5 -8.01 0.58 11.94
N ASP A 6 -8.79 1.40 11.24
CA ASP A 6 -8.29 2.44 10.34
C ASP A 6 -7.50 3.54 11.07
N GLN A 7 -7.72 3.71 12.38
CA GLN A 7 -6.91 4.60 13.23
C GLN A 7 -5.50 4.06 13.52
N ILE A 8 -5.33 2.74 13.44
CA ILE A 8 -4.08 2.05 13.81
C ILE A 8 -3.30 1.64 12.57
N ILE A 9 -4.00 1.13 11.54
CA ILE A 9 -3.45 0.61 10.29
C ILE A 9 -4.11 1.34 9.11
N SER A 10 -3.28 1.82 8.18
CA SER A 10 -3.72 2.39 6.92
C SER A 10 -3.11 1.62 5.76
N ALA A 11 -3.82 1.57 4.65
CA ALA A 11 -3.31 1.08 3.38
C ALA A 11 -3.46 2.13 2.26
N GLU A 12 -3.42 3.40 2.64
CA GLU A 12 -3.60 4.55 1.76
C GLU A 12 -2.35 5.42 1.74
N ILE A 13 -2.10 6.08 0.62
CA ILE A 13 -1.04 7.08 0.48
C ILE A 13 -1.43 8.31 1.35
N PRO A 14 -0.55 8.74 2.29
CA PRO A 14 -0.79 9.93 3.10
C PRO A 14 -0.95 11.21 2.28
N ASP A 15 -1.46 12.26 2.89
CA ASP A 15 -1.39 13.59 2.30
C ASP A 15 -0.01 14.21 2.48
N LYS A 16 0.66 14.53 1.37
CA LYS A 16 1.95 15.22 1.37
C LYS A 16 1.89 16.60 2.04
N HIS A 17 0.76 17.29 1.97
CA HIS A 17 0.58 18.62 2.56
C HIS A 17 0.24 18.56 4.06
N ILE A 18 -0.39 17.48 4.52
CA ILE A 18 -0.73 17.31 5.96
C ILE A 18 0.44 16.68 6.71
N ASP A 19 1.08 15.67 6.12
CA ASP A 19 2.15 14.90 6.74
C ASP A 19 3.22 14.49 5.71
N PRO A 20 4.12 15.42 5.34
CA PRO A 20 5.14 15.15 4.33
C PRO A 20 6.12 14.05 4.74
N ASN A 21 6.41 13.91 6.04
CA ASN A 21 7.31 12.87 6.54
C ASN A 21 6.70 11.47 6.35
N LEU A 22 5.45 11.28 6.77
CA LEU A 22 4.77 10.00 6.58
C LEU A 22 4.57 9.70 5.09
N PHE A 23 4.24 10.70 4.28
CA PHE A 23 4.17 10.57 2.83
C PHE A 23 5.47 10.03 2.24
N ASP A 24 6.61 10.63 2.59
CA ASP A 24 7.92 10.19 2.10
C ASP A 24 8.27 8.77 2.57
N VAL A 25 7.98 8.44 3.84
CA VAL A 25 8.19 7.08 4.37
C VAL A 25 7.33 6.04 3.64
N VAL A 26 6.05 6.33 3.44
CA VAL A 26 5.10 5.39 2.81
C VAL A 26 5.42 5.23 1.32
N THR A 27 5.64 6.32 0.59
CA THR A 27 5.94 6.24 -0.85
C THR A 27 7.29 5.61 -1.14
N LYS A 28 8.25 5.68 -0.21
CA LYS A 28 9.55 5.03 -0.35
C LYS A 28 9.56 3.56 0.07
N ASN A 29 8.84 3.19 1.13
CA ASN A 29 9.02 1.89 1.78
C ASN A 29 7.78 1.00 1.77
N MET A 30 6.58 1.57 1.60
CA MET A 30 5.31 0.86 1.73
C MET A 30 4.58 0.72 0.40
N ILE A 31 5.21 1.02 -0.74
CA ILE A 31 4.68 0.63 -2.05
C ILE A 31 5.16 -0.78 -2.35
N HIS A 32 4.23 -1.70 -2.57
CA HIS A 32 4.55 -3.02 -3.07
C HIS A 32 5.17 -2.87 -4.46
N GLY A 33 6.43 -3.31 -4.56
CA GLY A 33 7.27 -3.08 -5.74
C GLY A 33 6.68 -3.66 -7.03
N PRO A 34 7.27 -3.32 -8.18
CA PRO A 34 6.78 -3.81 -9.45
C PRO A 34 6.76 -5.34 -9.41
N CYS A 35 5.58 -5.89 -9.64
CA CYS A 35 5.30 -7.30 -9.82
C CYS A 35 4.19 -7.43 -10.88
N GLY A 36 3.82 -8.66 -11.22
CA GLY A 36 2.84 -8.92 -12.28
C GLY A 36 3.36 -8.43 -13.62
N ALA A 37 2.51 -7.68 -14.34
CA ALA A 37 2.83 -7.14 -15.65
C ALA A 37 4.06 -6.20 -15.65
N PHE A 38 4.35 -5.53 -14.52
CA PHE A 38 5.49 -4.62 -14.42
C PHE A 38 6.82 -5.34 -14.19
N ASN A 39 6.80 -6.53 -13.58
CA ASN A 39 8.00 -7.33 -13.34
C ASN A 39 7.63 -8.77 -12.93
N ASN A 40 7.58 -9.68 -13.89
CA ASN A 40 7.29 -11.09 -13.62
C ASN A 40 8.42 -11.83 -12.88
N ASN A 41 9.61 -11.23 -12.78
CA ASN A 41 10.79 -11.80 -12.09
C ASN A 41 10.91 -11.34 -10.64
N SER A 42 9.93 -10.59 -10.11
CA SER A 42 9.93 -10.18 -8.70
C SER A 42 9.90 -11.40 -7.77
N PRO A 43 10.60 -11.39 -6.62
CA PRO A 43 10.53 -12.48 -5.64
C PRO A 43 9.12 -12.80 -5.15
N SER A 44 8.21 -11.82 -5.27
CA SER A 44 6.80 -11.97 -4.94
C SER A 44 5.96 -12.71 -5.99
N MET A 45 6.54 -13.12 -7.12
CA MET A 45 5.85 -13.79 -8.22
C MET A 45 5.95 -15.32 -8.15
N SER A 46 4.82 -15.99 -8.36
CA SER A 46 4.73 -17.44 -8.54
C SER A 46 3.58 -17.75 -9.50
N ASP A 47 3.78 -18.67 -10.44
CA ASP A 47 2.79 -19.04 -11.47
C ASP A 47 2.18 -17.84 -12.22
N GLY A 48 3.02 -16.83 -12.52
CA GLY A 48 2.62 -15.61 -13.23
C GLY A 48 1.73 -14.66 -12.40
N LYS A 49 1.58 -14.89 -11.09
CA LYS A 49 0.78 -14.06 -10.18
C LYS A 49 1.60 -13.58 -8.99
N CYS A 50 1.26 -12.39 -8.49
CA CYS A 50 1.81 -11.93 -7.22
C CYS A 50 1.24 -12.80 -6.09
N THR A 51 2.11 -13.49 -5.36
CA THR A 51 1.78 -14.32 -4.19
C THR A 51 1.09 -13.50 -3.09
N LYS A 52 1.37 -12.21 -3.03
CA LYS A 52 0.75 -11.24 -2.10
C LYS A 52 -0.51 -10.57 -2.67
N ARG A 53 -0.96 -11.00 -3.86
CA ARG A 53 -2.21 -10.61 -4.53
C ARG A 53 -2.30 -9.14 -4.95
N TYR A 54 -1.17 -8.46 -5.15
CA TYR A 54 -1.16 -7.11 -5.71
C TYR A 54 -1.49 -7.09 -7.21
N PRO A 55 -2.18 -6.05 -7.70
CA PRO A 55 -2.78 -4.94 -6.93
C PRO A 55 -3.99 -5.36 -6.10
N ILE A 56 -4.10 -4.87 -4.86
CA ILE A 56 -5.23 -5.15 -3.96
C ILE A 56 -6.48 -4.38 -4.41
N LYS A 57 -7.67 -4.95 -4.21
CA LYS A 57 -8.95 -4.32 -4.55
C LYS A 57 -9.15 -3.02 -3.75
N LEU A 58 -9.68 -1.98 -4.40
CA LEU A 58 -10.16 -0.77 -3.74
C LEU A 58 -11.46 -1.04 -3.00
N VAL A 59 -11.55 -0.60 -1.75
CA VAL A 59 -12.72 -0.75 -0.89
C VAL A 59 -12.88 0.51 -0.03
N SER A 60 -14.13 0.98 0.08
CA SER A 60 -14.48 2.20 0.83
C SER A 60 -14.32 2.05 2.34
N ASP A 61 -14.38 0.81 2.84
CA ASP A 61 -14.37 0.49 4.26
C ASP A 61 -13.52 -0.76 4.52
N THR A 62 -12.94 -0.85 5.71
CA THR A 62 -12.23 -2.05 6.14
C THR A 62 -13.21 -3.22 6.31
N ILE A 63 -12.98 -4.30 5.57
CA ILE A 63 -13.79 -5.51 5.60
C ILE A 63 -13.08 -6.54 6.47
N THR A 64 -13.71 -6.94 7.58
CA THR A 64 -13.24 -8.02 8.45
C THR A 64 -13.88 -9.33 8.01
N GLY A 65 -13.07 -10.29 7.56
CA GLY A 65 -13.51 -11.63 7.18
C GLY A 65 -13.21 -12.68 8.27
N ASN A 66 -13.74 -13.89 8.09
CA ASN A 66 -13.47 -15.02 8.99
C ASN A 66 -12.08 -15.67 8.76
N ASP A 67 -11.32 -15.25 7.76
CA ASP A 67 -10.00 -15.79 7.41
C ASP A 67 -8.84 -15.18 8.23
N GLY A 68 -9.15 -14.25 9.14
CA GLY A 68 -8.18 -13.66 10.06
C GLY A 68 -7.37 -12.49 9.48
N TYR A 69 -7.62 -12.08 8.23
CA TYR A 69 -6.91 -10.96 7.59
C TYR A 69 -7.89 -9.92 7.08
N PRO A 70 -7.98 -8.74 7.75
CA PRO A 70 -8.83 -7.66 7.26
C PRO A 70 -8.38 -7.17 5.88
N LEU A 71 -9.34 -6.92 5.00
CA LEU A 71 -9.11 -6.12 3.81
C LEU A 71 -9.27 -4.65 4.19
N TYR A 72 -8.13 -3.98 4.40
CA TYR A 72 -8.11 -2.57 4.79
C TYR A 72 -8.69 -1.64 3.73
N ARG A 73 -9.30 -0.54 4.20
CA ARG A 73 -9.78 0.57 3.38
C ARG A 73 -8.70 1.07 2.40
N ARG A 74 -9.10 1.22 1.13
CA ARG A 74 -8.28 1.71 0.03
C ARG A 74 -9.19 2.48 -0.92
N LEU A 75 -9.29 3.80 -0.72
CA LEU A 75 -10.11 4.65 -1.59
C LEU A 75 -9.54 4.75 -3.00
N SER A 76 -10.44 4.81 -3.98
CA SER A 76 -10.12 5.20 -5.35
C SER A 76 -9.77 6.68 -5.42
N VAL A 77 -9.09 7.13 -6.48
CA VAL A 77 -8.85 8.57 -6.71
C VAL A 77 -10.16 9.35 -6.82
N GLU A 78 -11.19 8.74 -7.41
CA GLU A 78 -12.54 9.32 -7.54
C GLU A 78 -13.22 9.52 -6.18
N ASP A 79 -12.93 8.65 -5.22
CA ASP A 79 -13.46 8.70 -3.84
C ASP A 79 -12.55 9.44 -2.86
N GLY A 80 -11.58 10.23 -3.34
CA GLY A 80 -10.66 11.02 -2.50
C GLY A 80 -9.40 10.27 -2.04
N GLY A 81 -9.17 9.06 -2.57
CA GLY A 81 -7.88 8.38 -2.53
C GLY A 81 -6.83 9.10 -3.36
N LYS A 82 -5.59 8.59 -3.34
CA LYS A 82 -4.43 9.29 -3.92
C LYS A 82 -3.64 8.39 -4.84
N SER A 83 -2.89 9.02 -5.72
CA SER A 83 -1.86 8.39 -6.54
C SER A 83 -0.54 9.14 -6.43
N VAL A 84 0.55 8.44 -6.73
CA VAL A 84 1.90 9.02 -6.87
C VAL A 84 2.56 8.47 -8.12
N VAL A 85 3.39 9.29 -8.75
CA VAL A 85 4.20 8.85 -9.89
C VAL A 85 5.58 8.43 -9.41
N LEU A 86 5.93 7.16 -9.64
CA LEU A 86 7.26 6.62 -9.40
C LEU A 86 8.06 6.59 -10.70
N LYS A 87 9.32 7.03 -10.66
CA LYS A 87 10.24 6.90 -11.79
C LYS A 87 11.06 5.62 -11.63
N VAL A 88 10.75 4.59 -12.41
CA VAL A 88 11.46 3.29 -12.41
C VAL A 88 12.11 3.09 -13.77
N ARG A 89 13.44 3.00 -13.82
CA ARG A 89 14.20 2.80 -15.08
C ARG A 89 13.82 3.82 -16.17
N ASN A 90 13.67 5.09 -15.80
CA ASN A 90 13.22 6.20 -16.65
C ASN A 90 11.79 6.11 -17.19
N ILE A 91 10.97 5.19 -16.66
CA ILE A 91 9.55 5.09 -16.94
C ILE A 91 8.79 5.66 -15.74
N ASP A 92 7.82 6.53 -16.02
CA ASP A 92 6.91 7.05 -15.01
C ASP A 92 5.74 6.08 -14.85
N ILE A 93 5.55 5.59 -13.62
CA ILE A 93 4.52 4.62 -13.25
C ILE A 93 3.61 5.29 -12.23
N GLU A 94 2.34 5.44 -12.57
CA GLU A 94 1.33 5.90 -11.61
C GLU A 94 0.94 4.75 -10.67
N VAL A 95 0.97 5.05 -9.36
CA VAL A 95 0.70 4.09 -8.29
C VAL A 95 -0.40 4.64 -7.40
N GLU A 96 -1.52 3.93 -7.36
CA GLU A 96 -2.65 4.20 -6.46
C GLU A 96 -2.53 3.42 -5.13
N ASN A 97 -3.49 3.69 -4.23
CA ASN A 97 -3.70 2.96 -2.98
C ASN A 97 -3.74 1.43 -3.10
N ARG A 98 -4.03 0.86 -4.27
CA ARG A 98 -4.02 -0.61 -4.51
C ARG A 98 -2.67 -1.28 -4.24
N TRP A 99 -1.59 -0.50 -4.32
CA TRP A 99 -0.22 -0.99 -4.21
C TRP A 99 0.39 -0.79 -2.83
N ILE A 100 -0.33 -0.16 -1.90
CA ILE A 100 0.23 0.16 -0.58
C ILE A 100 0.21 -1.07 0.32
N VAL A 101 1.36 -1.42 0.88
CA VAL A 101 1.47 -2.38 1.97
C VAL A 101 0.88 -1.74 3.23
N PRO A 102 -0.07 -2.38 3.94
CA PRO A 102 -0.64 -1.82 5.15
C PRO A 102 0.44 -1.45 6.17
N TYR A 103 0.33 -0.27 6.76
CA TYR A 103 1.31 0.29 7.68
C TYR A 103 0.61 0.96 8.86
N SER A 104 1.32 1.13 9.98
CA SER A 104 0.84 1.95 11.09
C SER A 104 1.42 3.36 10.99
N PRO A 105 0.61 4.41 10.80
CA PRO A 105 1.09 5.79 10.73
C PRO A 105 1.97 6.21 11.91
N LEU A 106 1.68 5.69 13.11
CA LEU A 106 2.44 5.97 14.32
C LEU A 106 3.81 5.29 14.29
N LEU A 107 3.87 4.01 13.95
CA LEU A 107 5.12 3.24 13.95
C LEU A 107 6.02 3.59 12.77
N SER A 108 5.45 3.88 11.60
CA SER A 108 6.20 4.25 10.39
C SER A 108 7.04 5.52 10.58
N LYS A 109 6.60 6.45 11.43
CA LYS A 109 7.36 7.68 11.74
C LYS A 109 8.57 7.44 12.65
N HIS A 110 8.52 6.42 13.50
CA HIS A 110 9.48 6.19 14.57
C HIS A 110 10.50 5.09 14.25
N THR A 111 10.31 4.34 13.18
CA THR A 111 11.16 3.20 12.84
C THR A 111 11.47 3.22 11.35
N LEU A 112 12.72 3.58 11.01
CA LEU A 112 13.28 3.54 9.65
C LEU A 112 13.31 2.12 9.02
N MET A 113 12.90 1.08 9.74
CA MET A 113 12.90 -0.30 9.29
C MET A 113 11.67 -1.05 9.76
N LEU A 114 10.52 -0.79 9.13
CA LEU A 114 9.45 -1.78 9.08
C LEU A 114 9.03 -1.91 7.61
N SER A 115 9.96 -2.36 6.78
CA SER A 115 9.59 -3.36 5.79
C SER A 115 9.08 -4.55 6.61
N ILE A 116 7.79 -4.57 6.97
CA ILE A 116 7.16 -5.80 7.42
C ILE A 116 7.18 -6.67 6.18
N ALA A 117 8.26 -7.43 6.07
CA ALA A 117 8.38 -8.57 5.22
C ALA A 117 7.25 -9.52 5.62
N ILE A 118 6.12 -9.40 4.94
CA ILE A 118 5.56 -10.60 4.34
C ILE A 118 6.25 -10.70 2.97
N GLN A 119 7.55 -10.98 3.00
CA GLN A 119 8.28 -11.45 1.81
C GLN A 119 7.78 -12.86 1.48
#